data_AF-A0A3D3TFR2-F1
#
_entry.id   AF-A0A3D3TFR2-F1
#
_cell.length_a   1.000
_cell.length_b   1.000
_cell.length_c   1.000
_cell.angle_alpha   90.00
_cell.angle_beta   90.00
_cell.angle_gamma   90.00
#
_symmetry.space_group_name_H-M   'P 1'
#
loop_
_entity.id
_entity.type
_entity.pdbx_description
1 polymer ?
#
loop_
_entity_poly.entity_id
_entity_poly.type
_entity_poly.pdbx_seq_one_letter_code
_entity_poly.pdbx_strand_id
1 'polypeptide(L)'
;MGLVNDLLINIYKKMKMKIFLYIAIIFASLLLFTCCKQNKKENEKNLTNQSANDGVNKERSLTRIDALYYNYILESETPIKASDMKKEIPVFSEDKNGILDASITDSTKIKEIKDLLNDLKASEEETTPDTRMIFVLVYDDESKDTISLAEIYSDRIYFNGREQIRNNKLLFTLKNYIGFYPWLIGDDMFNMSELQDHSFPKPPFTSSRYYKEYQQALAGK
;
A
#
# COMPACT_ATOMS: atom_id res chain seq x y z
N MET A 1 -47.42 -58.88 -21.98
CA MET A 1 -46.60 -57.74 -22.47
C MET A 1 -47.23 -56.35 -22.23
N GLY A 2 -48.21 -56.18 -21.31
CA GLY A 2 -48.82 -54.86 -21.04
C GLY A 2 -48.29 -54.13 -19.79
N LEU A 3 -47.87 -54.86 -18.74
CA LEU A 3 -47.57 -54.28 -17.43
C LEU A 3 -46.25 -53.49 -17.34
N VAL A 4 -45.25 -53.80 -18.18
CA VAL A 4 -43.93 -53.14 -18.14
C VAL A 4 -43.96 -51.77 -18.83
N ASN A 5 -44.77 -51.62 -19.89
CA ASN A 5 -44.90 -50.36 -20.62
C ASN A 5 -45.62 -49.29 -19.80
N ASP A 6 -46.67 -49.65 -19.05
CA ASP A 6 -47.41 -48.69 -18.23
C ASP A 6 -46.59 -48.17 -17.03
N LEU A 7 -45.70 -48.99 -16.48
CA LEU A 7 -44.81 -48.58 -15.39
C LEU A 7 -43.74 -47.58 -15.87
N LEU A 8 -43.14 -47.83 -17.04
CA LEU A 8 -42.14 -46.95 -17.65
C LEU A 8 -42.74 -45.60 -18.08
N ILE A 9 -43.97 -45.61 -18.62
CA ILE A 9 -44.69 -44.39 -19.01
C ILE A 9 -45.02 -43.53 -17.78
N ASN A 10 -45.44 -44.14 -16.68
CA ASN A 10 -45.73 -43.41 -15.44
C ASN A 10 -44.48 -42.84 -14.77
N ILE A 11 -43.35 -43.58 -14.76
CA ILE A 11 -42.07 -43.07 -14.24
C ILE A 11 -41.58 -41.91 -15.10
N TYR A 12 -41.65 -42.01 -16.43
CA TYR A 12 -41.26 -40.95 -17.35
C TYR A 12 -42.12 -39.69 -17.16
N LYS A 13 -43.44 -39.82 -17.04
CA LYS A 13 -44.34 -38.67 -16.74
C LYS A 13 -44.00 -38.00 -15.41
N LYS A 14 -43.72 -38.78 -14.37
CA LYS A 14 -43.41 -38.26 -13.01
C LYS A 14 -42.05 -37.56 -12.97
N MET A 15 -41.05 -38.06 -13.71
CA MET A 15 -39.75 -37.38 -13.88
C MET A 15 -39.88 -36.10 -14.69
N LYS A 16 -40.63 -36.12 -15.81
CA LYS A 16 -40.83 -34.94 -16.66
C LYS A 16 -41.54 -33.82 -15.90
N MET A 17 -42.54 -34.15 -15.08
CA MET A 17 -43.25 -33.17 -14.25
C MET A 17 -42.36 -32.54 -13.16
N LYS A 18 -41.44 -33.31 -12.56
CA LYS A 18 -40.45 -32.77 -11.61
C LYS A 18 -39.42 -31.86 -12.28
N ILE A 19 -38.93 -32.22 -13.47
CA ILE A 19 -38.00 -31.39 -14.24
C ILE A 19 -38.66 -30.07 -14.66
N PHE A 20 -39.92 -30.09 -15.10
CA PHE A 20 -40.68 -28.87 -15.40
C PHE A 20 -40.88 -27.99 -14.16
N LEU A 21 -41.12 -28.58 -12.98
CA LEU A 21 -41.24 -27.83 -11.73
C LEU A 21 -39.93 -27.15 -11.32
N TYR A 22 -38.78 -27.84 -11.48
CA TYR A 22 -37.46 -27.27 -11.19
C TYR A 22 -37.08 -26.14 -12.16
N ILE A 23 -37.38 -26.28 -13.46
CA ILE A 23 -37.14 -25.22 -14.45
C ILE A 23 -38.02 -23.99 -14.16
N ALA A 24 -39.27 -24.19 -13.75
CA ALA A 24 -40.17 -23.10 -13.37
C ALA A 24 -39.68 -22.33 -12.12
N ILE A 25 -39.12 -23.02 -11.13
CA ILE A 25 -38.57 -22.39 -9.92
C ILE A 25 -37.29 -21.59 -10.25
N ILE A 26 -36.42 -22.11 -11.13
CA ILE A 26 -35.21 -21.39 -11.57
C ILE A 26 -35.60 -20.13 -12.36
N PHE A 27 -36.59 -20.21 -13.25
CA PHE A 27 -37.11 -19.03 -13.97
C PHE A 27 -37.78 -18.01 -13.04
N ALA A 28 -38.51 -18.44 -12.01
CA ALA A 28 -39.10 -17.55 -11.02
C ALA A 28 -38.02 -16.82 -10.16
N SER A 29 -36.88 -17.48 -9.90
CA SER A 29 -35.75 -16.86 -9.18
C SER A 29 -34.93 -15.87 -10.02
N LEU A 30 -34.91 -16.02 -11.35
CA LEU A 30 -34.25 -15.10 -12.29
C LEU A 30 -35.09 -13.84 -12.60
N LEU A 31 -36.39 -13.85 -12.32
CA LEU A 31 -37.29 -12.69 -12.50
C LEU A 31 -37.30 -11.71 -11.32
N LEU A 32 -36.57 -11.98 -10.23
CA LEU A 32 -36.45 -11.10 -9.06
C LEU A 32 -35.16 -10.27 -9.01
N PHE A 33 -34.32 -10.30 -10.05
CA PHE A 33 -33.10 -9.47 -10.15
C PHE A 33 -33.13 -8.36 -11.22
N THR A 34 -34.29 -8.05 -11.79
CA THR A 34 -34.45 -6.92 -12.72
C THR A 34 -35.55 -5.98 -12.25
N CYS A 35 -35.32 -5.30 -11.14
CA CYS A 35 -35.99 -4.04 -10.82
C CYS A 35 -35.07 -3.16 -9.99
N CYS A 36 -34.37 -2.26 -10.68
CA CYS A 36 -33.78 -0.98 -10.23
C CYS A 36 -32.60 -0.63 -11.14
N LYS A 37 -32.85 -0.43 -12.44
CA LYS A 37 -31.98 0.37 -13.30
C LYS A 37 -32.77 0.90 -14.49
N GLN A 38 -33.54 1.95 -14.24
CA GLN A 38 -34.02 2.82 -15.30
C GLN A 38 -34.12 4.25 -14.79
N ASN A 39 -33.23 5.09 -15.33
CA ASN A 39 -33.44 6.48 -15.75
C ASN A 39 -32.21 7.36 -15.50
N LYS A 40 -31.34 7.47 -16.51
CA LYS A 40 -30.78 8.76 -16.96
C LYS A 40 -29.99 8.58 -18.25
N LYS A 41 -30.66 8.79 -19.38
CA LYS A 41 -30.06 9.39 -20.57
C LYS A 41 -31.00 10.51 -21.01
N GLU A 42 -30.39 11.59 -21.49
CA GLU A 42 -30.99 12.83 -22.02
C GLU A 42 -31.36 13.90 -20.99
N ASN A 43 -30.35 14.64 -20.52
CA ASN A 43 -30.25 16.09 -20.74
C ASN A 43 -28.96 16.61 -20.06
N GLU A 44 -27.86 16.59 -20.80
CA GLU A 44 -26.65 17.37 -20.45
C GLU A 44 -25.84 17.66 -21.73
N LYS A 45 -26.52 18.25 -22.71
CA LYS A 45 -25.91 19.18 -23.66
C LYS A 45 -26.67 20.49 -23.45
N ASN A 46 -25.96 21.53 -23.01
CA ASN A 46 -26.44 22.85 -22.56
C ASN A 46 -26.59 23.00 -21.04
N LEU A 47 -25.47 22.92 -20.32
CA LEU A 47 -25.14 23.83 -19.21
C LEU A 47 -23.63 23.77 -18.92
N THR A 48 -22.85 23.93 -19.99
CA THR A 48 -21.54 24.56 -19.86
C THR A 48 -21.78 25.98 -19.36
N ASN A 49 -21.15 26.33 -18.24
CA ASN A 49 -21.14 27.63 -17.56
C ASN A 49 -22.30 27.88 -16.58
N GLN A 50 -22.26 27.21 -15.42
CA GLN A 50 -22.45 27.80 -14.08
C GLN A 50 -22.72 26.70 -13.04
N SER A 51 -21.66 26.06 -12.55
CA SER A 51 -21.62 25.53 -11.17
C SER A 51 -20.16 25.27 -10.80
N ALA A 52 -19.44 26.37 -10.59
CA ALA A 52 -18.26 26.37 -9.75
C ALA A 52 -18.74 26.64 -8.31
N ASN A 53 -18.24 25.84 -7.37
CA ASN A 53 -18.35 25.97 -5.91
C ASN A 53 -19.72 25.72 -5.27
N ASP A 54 -19.92 24.51 -4.73
CA ASP A 54 -20.05 24.30 -3.27
C ASP A 54 -20.26 22.83 -2.91
N GLY A 55 -19.27 22.01 -3.28
CA GLY A 55 -18.99 20.74 -2.64
C GLY A 55 -17.50 20.72 -2.38
N VAL A 56 -17.05 21.42 -1.32
CA VAL A 56 -15.66 21.33 -0.87
C VAL A 56 -15.43 19.88 -0.48
N ASN A 57 -14.91 19.09 -1.42
CA ASN A 57 -14.28 17.83 -1.11
C ASN A 57 -13.05 18.22 -0.30
N LYS A 58 -13.20 18.30 1.02
CA LYS A 58 -12.14 18.76 1.91
C LYS A 58 -10.96 17.82 1.69
N GLU A 59 -9.93 18.32 1.03
CA GLU A 59 -8.74 17.54 0.76
C GLU A 59 -8.14 17.14 2.11
N ARG A 60 -8.03 15.83 2.34
CA ARG A 60 -7.47 15.28 3.57
C ARG A 60 -6.07 15.86 3.77
N SER A 61 -5.81 16.36 4.97
CA SER A 61 -4.54 16.98 5.30
C SER A 61 -3.65 15.97 6.01
N LEU A 62 -2.46 15.69 5.46
CA LEU A 62 -1.49 14.79 6.08
C LEU A 62 -0.93 15.42 7.35
N THR A 63 -1.04 14.73 8.50
CA THR A 63 -0.69 15.30 9.82
C THR A 63 0.60 14.73 10.39
N ARG A 64 0.87 13.45 10.17
CA ARG A 64 2.14 12.80 10.51
C ARG A 64 2.41 11.60 9.61
N ILE A 65 3.67 11.17 9.60
CA ILE A 65 4.10 9.94 8.95
C ILE A 65 4.84 9.11 10.00
N ASP A 66 4.29 7.95 10.34
CA ASP A 66 4.93 7.00 11.23
C ASP A 66 5.67 5.95 10.40
N ALA A 67 6.85 5.51 10.83
CA ALA A 67 7.66 4.56 10.08
C ALA A 67 8.17 3.42 10.96
N LEU A 68 8.36 2.26 10.34
CA LEU A 68 9.03 1.11 10.91
C LEU A 68 10.02 0.56 9.88
N TYR A 69 11.28 0.38 10.26
CA TYR A 69 12.36 0.04 9.32
C TYR A 69 13.43 -0.85 9.95
N TYR A 70 14.02 -1.74 9.17
CA TYR A 70 15.29 -2.39 9.53
C TYR A 70 16.41 -1.36 9.47
N ASN A 71 17.22 -1.23 10.50
CA ASN A 71 18.36 -0.31 10.51
C ASN A 71 19.66 -0.92 9.94
N TYR A 72 19.53 -1.97 9.14
CA TYR A 72 20.61 -2.70 8.49
C TYR A 72 20.10 -3.26 7.16
N ILE A 73 21.03 -3.69 6.29
CA ILE A 73 20.67 -4.39 5.05
C ILE A 73 20.26 -5.81 5.40
N LEU A 74 18.98 -6.14 5.18
CA LEU A 74 18.43 -7.45 5.46
C LEU A 74 18.32 -8.27 4.18
N GLU A 75 19.06 -9.37 4.12
CA GLU A 75 18.86 -10.42 3.12
C GLU A 75 17.77 -11.38 3.63
N SER A 76 16.78 -11.68 2.79
CA SER A 76 15.73 -12.66 3.12
C SER A 76 15.52 -13.57 1.92
N GLU A 77 15.38 -14.86 2.18
CA GLU A 77 15.04 -15.86 1.15
C GLU A 77 13.58 -15.76 0.70
N THR A 78 12.72 -15.13 1.50
CA THR A 78 11.29 -14.98 1.21
C THR A 78 10.82 -13.53 1.36
N PRO A 79 9.88 -13.07 0.52
CA PRO A 79 9.36 -11.70 0.62
C PRO A 79 8.69 -11.42 1.98
N ILE A 80 9.09 -10.33 2.62
CA ILE A 80 8.51 -9.88 3.89
C ILE A 80 7.27 -9.01 3.64
N LYS A 81 6.13 -9.36 4.25
CA LYS A 81 4.95 -8.50 4.17
C LYS A 81 5.06 -7.35 5.17
N ALA A 82 4.50 -6.20 4.80
CA ALA A 82 4.43 -5.03 5.66
C ALA A 82 3.75 -5.31 7.02
N SER A 83 2.75 -6.22 7.06
CA SER A 83 2.06 -6.65 8.28
C SER A 83 2.93 -7.46 9.24
N ASP A 84 4.01 -8.05 8.74
CA ASP A 84 4.83 -9.00 9.48
C ASP A 84 5.99 -8.29 10.19
N MET A 85 6.28 -7.03 9.81
CA MET A 85 7.25 -6.20 10.48
C MET A 85 6.77 -5.84 11.88
N LYS A 86 7.60 -6.12 12.89
CA LYS A 86 7.34 -5.82 14.30
C LYS A 86 8.53 -5.09 14.88
N LYS A 87 8.27 -4.06 15.68
CA LYS A 87 9.33 -3.30 16.34
C LYS A 87 10.17 -4.22 17.24
N GLU A 88 11.47 -4.14 17.07
CA GLU A 88 12.48 -4.90 17.80
C GLU A 88 13.69 -4.00 18.00
N ILE A 89 13.72 -3.29 19.13
CA ILE A 89 14.81 -2.38 19.47
C ILE A 89 15.91 -3.21 20.14
N PRO A 90 17.13 -3.22 19.61
CA PRO A 90 18.20 -4.01 20.20
C PRO A 90 18.75 -3.33 21.45
N VAL A 91 19.47 -4.12 22.25
CA VAL A 91 20.32 -3.59 23.32
C VAL A 91 21.60 -3.08 22.67
N PHE A 92 21.71 -1.77 22.46
CA PHE A 92 22.81 -1.15 21.68
C PHE A 92 24.22 -1.38 22.22
N SER A 93 24.37 -1.79 23.48
CA SER A 93 25.66 -2.23 24.01
C SER A 93 26.09 -3.62 23.51
N GLU A 94 25.16 -4.41 22.97
CA GLU A 94 25.37 -5.79 22.53
C GLU A 94 25.26 -5.94 21.01
N ASP A 95 24.21 -5.40 20.40
CA ASP A 95 23.96 -5.42 18.96
C ASP A 95 23.40 -4.09 18.49
N LYS A 96 23.72 -3.69 17.26
CA LYS A 96 23.16 -2.50 16.62
C LYS A 96 21.91 -2.82 15.79
N ASN A 97 21.74 -4.06 15.32
CA ASN A 97 20.74 -4.41 14.32
C ASN A 97 19.35 -4.63 14.94
N GLY A 98 18.31 -4.08 14.32
CA GLY A 98 16.93 -4.28 14.74
C GLY A 98 15.92 -3.58 13.84
N ILE A 99 14.67 -3.54 14.31
CA ILE A 99 13.53 -2.92 13.63
C ILE A 99 13.08 -1.71 14.45
N LEU A 100 13.36 -0.52 13.93
CA LEU A 100 13.22 0.75 14.64
C LEU A 100 12.00 1.53 14.16
N ASP A 101 11.37 2.26 15.07
CA ASP A 101 10.31 3.22 14.76
C ASP A 101 10.85 4.65 14.56
N ALA A 102 10.16 5.43 13.72
CA ALA A 102 10.35 6.87 13.58
C ALA A 102 9.01 7.57 13.34
N SER A 103 8.94 8.87 13.63
CA SER A 103 7.77 9.69 13.32
C SER A 103 8.21 11.03 12.75
N ILE A 104 7.57 11.44 11.66
CA ILE A 104 7.80 12.72 10.97
C ILE A 104 6.57 13.58 11.25
N THR A 105 6.75 14.61 12.08
CA THR A 105 5.70 15.57 12.47
C THR A 105 6.02 17.00 12.02
N ASP A 106 7.18 17.23 11.41
CA ASP A 106 7.58 18.53 10.87
C ASP A 106 6.73 18.84 9.63
N SER A 107 6.00 19.96 9.67
CA SER A 107 5.07 20.34 8.62
C SER A 107 5.75 20.59 7.26
N THR A 108 6.99 21.08 7.26
CA THR A 108 7.75 21.32 6.03
C THR A 108 8.15 19.99 5.39
N LYS A 109 8.64 19.05 6.20
CA LYS A 109 8.97 17.68 5.74
C LYS A 109 7.76 16.93 5.23
N ILE A 110 6.64 17.02 5.95
CA ILE A 110 5.37 16.41 5.56
C ILE A 110 4.89 16.97 4.22
N LYS A 111 4.95 18.30 4.05
CA LYS A 111 4.55 18.95 2.80
C LYS A 111 5.40 18.46 1.63
N GLU A 112 6.72 18.41 1.79
CA GLU A 112 7.61 17.93 0.73
C GLU A 112 7.30 16.47 0.35
N ILE A 113 7.09 15.59 1.33
CA ILE A 113 6.70 14.20 1.05
C ILE A 113 5.35 14.18 0.32
N LYS A 114 4.35 14.93 0.78
CA LYS A 114 3.04 15.00 0.12
C LYS A 114 3.14 15.44 -1.33
N ASP A 115 3.94 16.47 -1.61
CA ASP A 115 4.16 16.97 -2.97
C ASP A 115 4.77 15.88 -3.87
N LEU A 116 5.79 15.16 -3.37
CA LEU A 116 6.42 14.05 -4.09
C LEU A 116 5.49 12.85 -4.30
N LEU A 117 4.55 12.61 -3.39
CA LEU A 117 3.56 11.54 -3.51
C LEU A 117 2.51 11.83 -4.59
N ASN A 118 2.14 13.10 -4.75
CA ASN A 118 1.20 13.52 -5.80
C ASN A 118 1.75 13.26 -7.21
N ASP A 119 3.08 13.19 -7.35
CA ASP A 119 3.77 12.93 -8.62
C ASP A 119 3.99 11.43 -8.90
N LEU A 120 3.58 10.55 -7.99
CA LEU A 120 3.75 9.11 -8.17
C LEU A 120 2.90 8.59 -9.33
N LYS A 121 3.50 7.66 -10.06
CA LYS A 121 2.87 6.93 -11.16
C LYS A 121 3.01 5.46 -10.88
N ALA A 122 1.93 4.73 -11.04
CA ALA A 122 1.97 3.29 -10.90
C ALA A 122 2.91 2.65 -11.93
N SER A 123 3.62 1.62 -11.51
CA SER A 123 4.35 0.73 -12.42
C SER A 123 3.37 -0.17 -13.17
N GLU A 124 3.80 -0.69 -14.33
CA GLU A 124 3.11 -1.77 -15.03
C GLU A 124 3.42 -3.15 -14.42
N GLU A 125 4.48 -3.22 -13.61
CA GLU A 125 4.86 -4.44 -12.89
C GLU A 125 3.92 -4.68 -11.69
N GLU A 126 3.46 -5.92 -11.55
CA GLU A 126 2.79 -6.40 -10.34
C GLU A 126 3.70 -7.40 -9.63
N THR A 127 4.53 -6.90 -8.73
CA THR A 127 5.39 -7.74 -7.89
C THR A 127 4.90 -7.77 -6.44
N THR A 128 5.23 -8.85 -5.72
CA THR A 128 4.91 -8.94 -4.29
C THR A 128 5.97 -8.18 -3.52
N PRO A 129 5.61 -7.19 -2.67
CA PRO A 129 6.60 -6.38 -1.97
C PRO A 129 7.36 -7.20 -0.93
N ASP A 130 8.68 -7.26 -1.07
CA ASP A 130 9.61 -7.68 -0.03
C ASP A 130 9.97 -6.48 0.88
N THR A 131 9.09 -6.19 1.83
CA THR A 131 9.08 -4.93 2.59
C THR A 131 10.24 -4.84 3.58
N ARG A 132 11.03 -3.78 3.48
CA ARG A 132 12.13 -3.45 4.41
C ARG A 132 11.85 -2.20 5.25
N MET A 133 10.97 -1.32 4.74
CA MET A 133 10.48 -0.17 5.47
C MET A 133 9.00 0.02 5.18
N ILE A 134 8.23 0.37 6.19
CA ILE A 134 6.84 0.78 6.05
C ILE A 134 6.69 2.19 6.62
N PHE A 135 5.95 3.03 5.91
CA PHE A 135 5.52 4.35 6.32
C PHE A 135 4.00 4.39 6.31
N VAL A 136 3.41 4.87 7.40
CA VAL A 136 1.97 5.03 7.59
C VAL A 136 1.67 6.52 7.61
N LEU A 137 0.92 6.97 6.61
CA LEU A 137 0.51 8.35 6.42
C LEU A 137 -0.78 8.55 7.19
N VAL A 138 -0.77 9.39 8.21
CA VAL A 138 -1.95 9.63 9.07
C VAL A 138 -2.55 10.99 8.74
N TYR A 139 -3.78 11.00 8.26
CA TYR A 139 -4.50 12.21 7.88
C TYR A 139 -5.30 12.79 9.04
N ASP A 140 -5.80 14.02 8.87
CA ASP A 140 -6.57 14.76 9.88
C ASP A 140 -7.93 14.12 10.21
N ASP A 141 -8.45 13.30 9.30
CA ASP A 141 -9.65 12.47 9.49
C ASP A 141 -9.33 11.05 10.03
N GLU A 142 -8.10 10.84 10.51
CA GLU A 142 -7.57 9.57 11.02
C GLU A 142 -7.45 8.43 10.00
N SER A 143 -7.83 8.68 8.74
CA SER A 143 -7.59 7.73 7.66
C SER A 143 -6.09 7.51 7.45
N LYS A 144 -5.75 6.38 6.83
CA LYS A 144 -4.36 5.97 6.65
C LYS A 144 -4.09 5.50 5.23
N ASP A 145 -3.00 5.98 4.68
CA ASP A 145 -2.36 5.42 3.48
C ASP A 145 -1.01 4.81 3.89
N THR A 146 -0.47 3.91 3.08
CA THR A 146 0.78 3.20 3.38
C THR A 146 1.76 3.32 2.22
N ILE A 147 3.03 3.60 2.53
CA ILE A 147 4.15 3.42 1.62
C ILE A 147 5.00 2.26 2.14
N SER A 148 5.29 1.29 1.29
CA SER A 148 6.33 0.29 1.57
C SER A 148 7.53 0.56 0.68
N LEU A 149 8.73 0.55 1.27
CA LEU A 149 9.98 0.44 0.53
C LEU A 149 10.45 -1.01 0.60
N ALA A 150 10.64 -1.61 -0.56
CA ALA A 150 10.90 -3.02 -0.71
C ALA A 150 12.24 -3.30 -1.38
N GLU A 151 12.63 -4.57 -1.39
CA GLU A 151 13.93 -5.10 -1.83
C GLU A 151 15.09 -4.75 -0.91
N ILE A 152 16.22 -5.45 -1.09
CA ILE A 152 17.42 -5.38 -0.24
C ILE A 152 17.87 -3.95 0.09
N TYR A 153 17.85 -3.03 -0.87
CA TYR A 153 18.23 -1.63 -0.67
C TYR A 153 17.04 -0.68 -0.43
N SER A 154 15.84 -1.22 -0.23
CA SER A 154 14.61 -0.44 0.00
C SER A 154 14.37 0.58 -1.13
N ASP A 155 14.47 0.14 -2.38
CA ASP A 155 14.56 0.99 -3.57
C ASP A 155 13.36 0.82 -4.55
N ARG A 156 12.47 -0.13 -4.27
CA ARG A 156 11.14 -0.23 -4.88
C ARG A 156 10.10 0.43 -3.98
N ILE A 157 9.23 1.25 -4.57
CA ILE A 157 8.21 2.03 -3.85
C ILE A 157 6.85 1.40 -4.12
N TYR A 158 6.11 1.10 -3.05
CA TYR A 158 4.72 0.66 -3.13
C TYR A 158 3.85 1.65 -2.40
N PHE A 159 2.83 2.18 -3.08
CA PHE A 159 1.83 3.06 -2.47
C PHE A 159 0.49 2.31 -2.40
N ASN A 160 -0.03 2.13 -1.19
CA ASN A 160 -1.23 1.33 -0.91
C ASN A 160 -1.19 -0.07 -1.56
N GLY A 161 -0.03 -0.72 -1.50
CA GLY A 161 0.20 -2.06 -2.04
C GLY A 161 0.44 -2.12 -3.54
N ARG A 162 0.37 -1.01 -4.27
CA ARG A 162 0.65 -0.95 -5.71
C ARG A 162 2.05 -0.42 -5.97
N GLU A 163 2.84 -1.14 -6.78
CA GLU A 163 4.18 -0.70 -7.17
C GLU A 163 4.13 0.61 -7.97
N GLN A 164 5.09 1.49 -7.71
CA GLN A 164 5.23 2.80 -8.33
C GLN A 164 6.54 2.89 -9.11
N ILE A 165 6.55 3.71 -10.16
CA ILE A 165 7.79 4.08 -10.86
C ILE A 165 8.75 4.71 -9.84
N ARG A 166 10.01 4.27 -9.87
CA ARG A 166 11.05 4.74 -8.96
C ARG A 166 11.14 6.27 -8.96
N ASN A 167 11.13 6.85 -7.76
CA ASN A 167 11.36 8.27 -7.52
C ASN A 167 12.50 8.42 -6.51
N ASN A 168 13.72 8.67 -6.99
CA ASN A 168 14.91 8.77 -6.15
C ASN A 168 14.81 9.90 -5.11
N LYS A 169 14.19 11.03 -5.46
CA LYS A 169 14.01 12.12 -4.51
C LYS A 169 13.10 11.69 -3.36
N LEU A 170 12.00 10.98 -3.64
CA LEU A 170 11.13 10.43 -2.60
C LEU A 170 11.85 9.38 -1.74
N LEU A 171 12.60 8.45 -2.35
CA LEU A 171 13.41 7.45 -1.63
C LEU A 171 14.37 8.13 -0.64
N PHE A 172 15.13 9.11 -1.15
CA PHE A 172 16.07 9.86 -0.33
C PHE A 172 15.37 10.59 0.80
N THR A 173 14.29 11.32 0.50
CA THR A 173 13.55 12.12 1.48
C THR A 173 12.98 11.25 2.60
N LEU A 174 12.34 10.13 2.27
CA LEU A 174 11.79 9.19 3.26
C LEU A 174 12.88 8.61 4.16
N LYS A 175 13.93 8.02 3.57
CA LYS A 175 15.04 7.39 4.31
C LYS A 175 15.82 8.39 5.14
N ASN A 176 16.09 9.57 4.60
CA ASN A 176 16.81 10.60 5.33
C ASN A 176 15.99 11.12 6.52
N TYR A 177 14.69 11.39 6.35
CA TYR A 177 13.88 11.98 7.42
C TYR A 177 13.65 11.07 8.62
N ILE A 178 13.70 9.75 8.44
CA ILE A 178 13.69 8.79 9.56
C ILE A 178 15.08 8.53 10.16
N GLY A 179 16.13 9.09 9.54
CA GLY A 179 17.51 8.93 9.96
C GLY A 179 18.08 7.54 9.70
N PHE A 180 17.77 6.98 8.52
CA PHE A 180 18.23 5.65 8.10
C PHE A 180 19.71 5.64 7.69
N TYR A 181 20.14 6.60 6.87
CA TYR A 181 21.48 6.57 6.26
C TYR A 181 22.66 6.48 7.25
N PRO A 182 22.66 7.12 8.43
CA PRO A 182 23.77 6.99 9.38
C PRO A 182 24.04 5.55 9.86
N TRP A 183 23.09 4.63 9.72
CA TRP A 183 23.29 3.23 10.08
C TRP A 183 24.13 2.43 9.08
N LEU A 184 24.28 2.95 7.86
CA LEU A 184 24.95 2.31 6.75
C LEU A 184 26.35 2.87 6.53
N ILE A 185 27.24 2.04 6.00
CA ILE A 185 28.64 2.39 5.76
C ILE A 185 29.12 1.79 4.42
N GLY A 186 30.09 2.45 3.78
CA GLY A 186 30.82 1.90 2.64
C GLY A 186 29.93 1.52 1.45
N ASP A 187 30.11 0.28 0.97
CA ASP A 187 29.51 -0.24 -0.25
C ASP A 187 27.97 -0.26 -0.23
N ASP A 188 27.35 -0.43 0.95
CA ASP A 188 25.90 -0.38 1.11
C ASP A 188 25.31 0.94 0.62
N MET A 189 26.01 2.04 0.90
CA MET A 189 25.57 3.38 0.47
C MET A 189 25.83 3.61 -1.02
N PHE A 190 26.87 2.99 -1.59
CA PHE A 190 27.18 3.12 -3.01
C PHE A 190 26.08 2.50 -3.88
N ASN A 191 25.49 1.38 -3.43
CA ASN A 191 24.44 0.65 -4.15
C ASN A 191 23.06 1.34 -4.11
N MET A 192 22.90 2.39 -3.29
CA MET A 192 21.64 3.15 -3.21
C MET A 192 21.58 4.21 -4.31
N SER A 193 20.79 3.96 -5.35
CA SER A 193 20.73 4.82 -6.53
C SER A 193 20.34 6.26 -6.20
N GLU A 194 19.51 6.48 -5.19
CA GLU A 194 19.10 7.81 -4.77
C GLU A 194 20.26 8.63 -4.17
N LEU A 195 21.30 7.97 -3.64
CA LEU A 195 22.51 8.66 -3.17
C LEU A 195 23.40 9.11 -4.34
N GLN A 196 23.35 8.39 -5.46
CA GLN A 196 24.11 8.70 -6.67
C GLN A 196 23.40 9.68 -7.63
N ASP A 197 22.13 10.00 -7.39
CA ASP A 197 21.32 10.82 -8.29
C ASP A 197 21.63 12.32 -8.15
N HIS A 198 22.37 12.91 -9.09
CA HIS A 198 22.74 14.33 -9.03
C HIS A 198 21.64 15.32 -9.46
N SER A 199 20.43 14.84 -9.81
CA SER A 199 19.34 15.71 -10.28
C SER A 199 18.68 16.55 -9.18
N PHE A 200 18.93 16.25 -7.91
CA PHE A 200 18.42 17.03 -6.77
C PHE A 200 19.46 17.20 -5.67
N PRO A 201 19.42 18.33 -4.92
CA PRO A 201 20.32 18.55 -3.80
C PRO A 201 19.99 17.60 -2.64
N LYS A 202 21.03 17.06 -2.00
CA LYS A 202 20.89 16.21 -0.82
C LYS A 202 21.28 17.01 0.44
N PRO A 203 20.34 17.28 1.37
CA PRO A 203 20.69 17.82 2.67
C PRO A 203 21.58 16.84 3.47
N PRO A 204 22.25 17.32 4.54
CA PRO A 204 22.97 16.46 5.45
C PRO A 204 22.10 15.34 6.02
N PHE A 205 22.73 14.21 6.36
CA PHE A 205 22.01 13.08 6.92
C PHE A 205 21.43 13.39 8.30
N THR A 206 20.15 13.09 8.49
CA THR A 206 19.50 13.21 9.80
C THR A 206 19.89 12.01 10.66
N SER A 207 20.22 12.25 11.93
CA SER A 207 20.43 11.18 12.90
C SER A 207 19.16 10.91 13.71
N SER A 208 18.72 9.65 13.74
CA SER A 208 17.61 9.20 14.58
C SER A 208 17.98 9.24 16.07
N ARG A 209 16.98 9.15 16.97
CA ARG A 209 17.24 9.01 18.42
C ARG A 209 18.09 7.78 18.72
N TYR A 210 17.76 6.67 18.06
CA TYR A 210 18.38 5.38 18.27
C TYR A 210 19.83 5.36 17.82
N TYR A 211 20.15 6.06 16.73
CA TYR A 211 21.54 6.16 16.29
C TYR A 211 22.39 6.93 17.32
N LYS A 212 21.83 7.98 17.93
CA LYS A 212 22.50 8.73 19.00
C LYS A 212 22.72 7.87 20.25
N GLU A 213 21.71 7.10 20.64
CA GLU A 213 21.79 6.16 21.76
C GLU A 213 22.87 5.09 21.49
N TYR A 214 22.93 4.55 20.28
CA TYR A 214 23.98 3.62 19.87
C TYR A 214 25.37 4.22 19.96
N GLN A 215 25.57 5.45 19.45
CA GLN A 215 26.86 6.15 19.55
C GLN A 215 27.28 6.39 21.01
N GLN A 216 26.33 6.72 21.89
CA GLN A 216 26.61 6.86 23.34
C GLN A 216 27.02 5.53 23.97
N ALA A 217 26.35 4.43 23.61
CA ALA A 217 26.70 3.09 24.09
C ALA A 217 28.10 2.66 23.63
N LEU A 218 28.53 3.05 22.43
CA LEU A 218 29.90 2.81 21.95
C LEU A 218 30.94 3.64 22.70
N ALA A 219 30.66 4.92 22.96
CA ALA A 219 31.60 5.82 23.63
C ALA A 219 31.82 5.50 25.13
N GLY A 220 30.90 4.74 25.73
CA GLY A 220 31.01 4.25 27.12
C GLY A 220 31.78 2.94 27.28
N LYS A 221 32.27 2.35 26.18
CA LYS A 221 33.16 1.18 26.18
C LYS A 221 34.62 1.61 26.12
#